data_AF-A0AAW0H5E0-F1
#
_entry.id   AF-A0AAW0H5E0-F1
#
_cell.length_a   1.000
_cell.length_b   1.000
_cell.length_c   1.000
_cell.angle_alpha   90.00
_cell.angle_beta   90.00
_cell.angle_gamma   90.00
#
_symmetry.space_group_name_H-M   'P 1'
#
loop_
_entity.id
_entity.type
_entity.pdbx_description
1 polymer ?
#
loop_
_entity_poly.entity_id
_entity_poly.type
_entity_poly.pdbx_seq_one_letter_code
_entity_poly.pdbx_strand_id
1 'polypeptide(L)'
;MGHVQQEIDEVIGQVRRPEMADQARMPYTNAVIHEMQRFSDIVPVNIPHMTSHDIEVQGFLIPKGMTLLTNLSSVLKDETVWEKPFRFHPEHVLDAQGHFLKLEAFMPFSAVGGGAHLNSRGNGVDSGSKL
;
A
#
# COMPACT_ATOMS: atom_id res chain seq x y z
N MET A 1 -12.00 24.33 -6.04
CA MET A 1 -12.24 23.35 -4.95
C MET A 1 -11.16 22.28 -5.06
N GLY A 2 -10.74 21.67 -3.94
CA GLY A 2 -9.72 20.61 -4.01
C GLY A 2 -10.29 19.33 -4.63
N HIS A 3 -9.48 18.58 -5.38
CA HIS A 3 -9.93 17.36 -6.07
C HIS A 3 -10.58 16.34 -5.11
N VAL A 4 -10.03 16.18 -3.90
CA VAL A 4 -10.59 15.31 -2.86
C VAL A 4 -11.97 15.78 -2.40
N GLN A 5 -12.16 17.09 -2.20
CA GLN A 5 -13.46 17.64 -1.79
C GLN A 5 -14.51 17.40 -2.88
N GLN A 6 -14.14 17.63 -4.14
CA GLN A 6 -15.02 17.36 -5.27
C GLN A 6 -15.44 15.88 -5.33
N GLU A 7 -14.49 14.95 -5.17
CA GLU A 7 -14.79 13.51 -5.19
C GLU A 7 -15.68 13.09 -4.00
N ILE A 8 -15.47 13.66 -2.80
CA ILE A 8 -16.34 13.47 -1.64
C ILE A 8 -17.76 13.96 -1.94
N ASP A 9 -17.89 15.16 -2.51
CA ASP A 9 -19.19 15.75 -2.84
C ASP A 9 -19.94 14.92 -3.89
N GLU A 10 -19.23 14.35 -4.86
CA GLU A 10 -19.81 13.52 -5.93
C GLU A 10 -20.23 12.12 -5.44
N VAL A 11 -19.44 11.48 -4.58
CA VAL A 11 -19.68 10.09 -4.15
C VAL A 11 -20.57 10.00 -2.91
N ILE A 12 -20.32 10.87 -1.94
CA ILE A 12 -20.97 10.85 -0.62
C ILE A 12 -22.05 11.92 -0.53
N GLY A 13 -21.75 13.11 -1.05
CA GLY A 13 -22.57 14.29 -0.89
C GLY A 13 -22.59 14.79 0.56
N GLN A 14 -23.58 15.63 0.88
CA GLN A 14 -23.60 16.40 2.14
C GLN A 14 -24.60 15.87 3.18
N VAL A 15 -25.35 14.81 2.86
CA VAL A 15 -26.51 14.36 3.66
C VAL A 15 -26.20 13.14 4.54
N ARG A 16 -25.28 12.28 4.09
CA ARG A 16 -24.93 11.03 4.79
C ARG A 16 -23.48 11.03 5.23
N ARG A 17 -23.16 10.16 6.21
CA ARG A 17 -21.77 9.96 6.65
C ARG A 17 -21.01 9.05 5.67
N PRO A 18 -19.68 9.20 5.56
CA PRO A 18 -18.84 8.26 4.82
C PRO A 18 -18.89 6.84 5.38
N GLU A 19 -18.82 5.84 4.52
CA GLU A 19 -18.74 4.43 4.86
C GLU A 19 -17.56 3.75 4.13
N MET A 20 -17.08 2.61 4.63
CA MET A 20 -15.97 1.90 3.99
C MET A 20 -16.29 1.46 2.55
N ALA A 21 -17.56 1.23 2.22
CA ALA A 21 -18.00 0.90 0.87
C ALA A 21 -17.76 2.04 -0.14
N ASP A 22 -17.67 3.29 0.32
CA ASP A 22 -17.41 4.45 -0.54
C ASP A 22 -15.98 4.43 -1.10
N GLN A 23 -15.03 3.79 -0.41
CA GLN A 23 -13.62 3.75 -0.79
C GLN A 23 -13.42 3.25 -2.23
N ALA A 24 -14.19 2.24 -2.66
CA ALA A 24 -14.10 1.68 -4.00
C ALA A 24 -14.51 2.67 -5.11
N ARG A 25 -15.23 3.72 -4.76
CA ARG A 25 -15.70 4.78 -5.68
C ARG A 25 -14.90 6.08 -5.55
N MET A 26 -13.87 6.11 -4.70
CA MET A 26 -13.09 7.30 -4.39
C MET A 26 -11.59 7.09 -4.71
N PRO A 27 -11.24 6.80 -5.98
CA PRO A 27 -9.87 6.47 -6.36
C PRO A 27 -8.88 7.59 -6.04
N TYR A 28 -9.24 8.87 -6.20
CA TYR A 28 -8.33 9.99 -5.96
C TYR A 28 -8.06 10.19 -4.47
N THR A 29 -9.09 10.10 -3.63
CA THR A 29 -8.95 10.14 -2.18
C THR A 29 -8.11 8.97 -1.68
N ASN A 30 -8.32 7.77 -2.24
CA ASN A 30 -7.50 6.61 -1.92
C ASN A 30 -6.04 6.85 -2.33
N ALA A 31 -5.80 7.42 -3.51
CA ALA A 31 -4.47 7.78 -4.00
C ALA A 31 -3.76 8.79 -3.09
N VAL A 32 -4.45 9.84 -2.62
CA VAL A 32 -3.93 10.83 -1.68
C VAL A 32 -3.52 10.17 -0.36
N ILE A 33 -4.32 9.26 0.18
CA ILE A 33 -4.00 8.53 1.42
C ILE A 33 -2.76 7.66 1.23
N HIS A 34 -2.67 6.92 0.12
CA HIS A 34 -1.51 6.07 -0.17
C HIS A 34 -0.26 6.91 -0.35
N GLU A 35 -0.34 8.00 -1.09
CA GLU A 35 0.78 8.90 -1.30
C GLU A 35 1.23 9.58 0.00
N MET A 36 0.29 9.91 0.89
CA MET A 36 0.62 10.39 2.24
C MET A 36 1.42 9.36 3.02
N GLN A 37 1.03 8.07 2.98
CA GLN A 37 1.76 6.99 3.65
C GLN A 37 3.16 6.78 3.07
N ARG A 38 3.30 6.79 1.73
CA ARG A 38 4.59 6.68 1.03
C ARG A 38 5.52 7.84 1.36
N PHE A 39 5.01 9.07 1.22
CA PHE A 39 5.80 10.29 1.34
C PHE A 39 6.18 10.62 2.78
N SER A 40 5.28 10.32 3.74
CA SER A 40 5.56 10.56 5.16
C SER A 40 6.64 9.63 5.71
N ASP A 41 6.90 8.49 5.03
CA ASP A 41 8.00 7.57 5.36
C ASP A 41 8.04 7.25 6.86
N ILE A 42 6.86 6.97 7.43
CA ILE A 42 6.59 6.98 8.88
C ILE A 42 7.48 5.97 9.64
N VAL A 43 7.80 4.85 8.98
CA VAL A 43 8.66 3.80 9.51
C VAL A 43 9.82 3.59 8.52
N PRO A 44 10.84 4.46 8.54
CA PRO A 44 11.88 4.46 7.51
C PRO A 44 12.76 3.20 7.58
N VAL A 45 13.01 2.75 8.81
CA VAL A 45 13.64 1.47 9.11
C VAL A 45 12.59 0.64 9.85
N ASN A 46 12.27 -0.52 9.29
CA ASN A 46 11.28 -1.44 9.85
C ASN A 46 11.70 -1.93 11.25
N ILE A 47 10.78 -2.60 11.93
CA ILE A 47 11.04 -3.28 13.20
C ILE A 47 12.16 -4.32 12.99
N PRO A 48 13.11 -4.46 13.92
CA PRO A 48 14.16 -5.47 13.83
C PRO A 48 13.56 -6.88 13.70
N HIS A 49 14.00 -7.60 12.66
CA HIS A 49 13.74 -9.03 12.48
C HIS A 49 14.98 -9.82 12.88
N MET A 50 14.83 -11.13 13.11
CA MET A 50 15.96 -12.02 13.40
C MET A 50 15.85 -13.28 12.57
N THR A 51 16.97 -13.73 11.98
CA THR A 51 17.01 -14.97 11.20
C THR A 51 16.75 -16.19 12.09
N SER A 52 15.78 -17.03 11.71
CA SER A 52 15.43 -18.24 12.46
C SER A 52 16.35 -19.43 12.17
N HIS A 53 17.06 -19.38 11.04
CA HIS A 53 18.04 -20.35 10.55
C HIS A 53 19.04 -19.62 9.63
N ASP A 54 20.12 -20.31 9.28
CA ASP A 54 21.08 -19.80 8.30
C ASP A 54 20.39 -19.66 6.93
N ILE A 55 20.54 -18.52 6.28
CA ILE A 55 19.93 -18.22 4.99
C ILE A 55 20.97 -17.63 4.04
N GLU A 56 20.93 -18.02 2.77
CA GLU A 56 21.74 -17.41 1.73
C GLU A 56 20.92 -16.36 0.97
N VAL A 57 21.41 -15.12 0.92
CA VAL A 57 20.77 -14.01 0.19
C VAL A 57 21.78 -13.39 -0.75
N GLN A 58 21.50 -13.41 -2.05
CA GLN A 58 22.39 -12.89 -3.10
C GLN A 58 23.84 -13.42 -3.01
N GLY A 59 24.01 -14.69 -2.61
CA GLY A 59 25.34 -15.31 -2.46
C GLY A 59 26.02 -15.07 -1.11
N PHE A 60 25.38 -14.33 -0.19
CA PHE A 60 25.90 -14.09 1.16
C PHE A 60 25.19 -14.99 2.17
N LEU A 61 25.98 -15.73 2.95
CA LEU A 61 25.46 -16.50 4.08
C LEU A 61 25.18 -15.58 5.27
N ILE A 62 23.92 -15.55 5.70
CA ILE A 62 23.44 -14.85 6.88
C ILE A 62 23.17 -15.92 7.96
N PRO A 63 23.96 -15.95 9.05
CA PRO A 63 23.77 -16.94 10.10
C PRO A 63 22.45 -16.77 10.85
N LYS A 64 21.98 -17.85 11.48
CA LYS A 64 20.88 -17.87 12.45
C LYS A 64 21.18 -16.92 13.61
N GLY A 65 20.15 -16.20 14.05
CA GLY A 65 20.23 -15.27 15.17
C GLY A 65 20.77 -13.88 14.79
N MET A 66 20.99 -13.61 13.51
CA MET A 66 21.39 -12.30 13.02
C MET A 66 20.18 -11.35 12.97
N THR A 67 20.32 -10.18 13.59
CA THR A 67 19.33 -9.11 13.52
C THR A 67 19.37 -8.45 12.14
N LEU A 68 18.21 -8.34 11.50
CA LEU A 68 18.00 -7.71 10.21
C LEU A 68 17.14 -6.46 10.37
N LEU A 69 17.64 -5.34 9.86
CA LEU A 69 16.90 -4.08 9.72
C LEU A 69 16.58 -3.87 8.24
N THR A 70 15.30 -3.80 7.90
CA THR A 70 14.88 -3.54 6.51
C THR A 70 14.68 -2.04 6.30
N ASN A 71 15.37 -1.49 5.29
CA ASN A 71 15.22 -0.11 4.87
C ASN A 71 13.97 0.00 3.98
N LEU A 72 12.86 0.45 4.56
CA LEU A 72 11.61 0.65 3.80
C LEU A 72 11.71 1.93 2.96
N SER A 73 12.39 2.96 3.47
CA SER A 73 12.57 4.23 2.76
C SER A 73 13.22 4.06 1.40
N SER A 74 14.16 3.12 1.23
CA SER A 74 14.79 2.89 -0.06
C SER A 74 13.79 2.39 -1.11
N VAL A 75 12.79 1.60 -0.71
CA VAL A 75 11.74 1.12 -1.62
C VAL A 75 10.71 2.23 -1.91
N LEU A 76 10.30 2.98 -0.88
CA LEU A 76 9.30 4.06 -1.01
C LEU A 76 9.83 5.29 -1.78
N LYS A 77 11.15 5.41 -1.94
CA LYS A 77 11.83 6.52 -2.64
C LYS A 77 12.65 6.05 -3.85
N ASP A 78 12.46 4.82 -4.30
CA ASP A 78 13.16 4.27 -5.46
C ASP A 78 12.79 5.03 -6.74
N GLU A 79 13.75 5.73 -7.35
CA GLU A 79 13.57 6.50 -8.59
C GLU A 79 13.26 5.61 -9.81
N THR A 80 13.53 4.30 -9.73
CA THR A 80 13.18 3.35 -10.80
C THR A 80 11.71 2.92 -10.76
N VAL A 81 11.06 3.10 -9.61
CA VAL A 81 9.65 2.71 -9.38
C VAL A 81 8.74 3.95 -9.37
N TRP A 82 9.17 5.03 -8.74
CA TRP A 82 8.37 6.24 -8.56
C TRP A 82 8.89 7.35 -9.47
N GLU A 83 8.03 7.90 -10.34
CA GLU A 83 8.41 8.99 -11.27
C GLU A 83 8.89 10.25 -10.53
N LYS A 84 8.31 10.52 -9.35
CA LYS A 84 8.54 11.75 -8.56
C LYS A 84 8.72 11.41 -7.08
N PRO A 85 9.74 10.63 -6.70
CA PRO A 85 9.81 10.00 -5.37
C PRO A 85 9.86 11.02 -4.22
N PHE A 86 10.45 12.20 -4.48
CA PHE A 86 10.61 13.27 -3.49
C PHE A 86 9.55 14.37 -3.57
N ARG A 87 8.46 14.15 -4.32
CA ARG A 87 7.31 15.05 -4.35
C ARG A 87 6.08 14.28 -3.92
N PHE A 88 5.17 14.98 -3.26
CA PHE A 88 3.83 14.47 -3.03
C PHE A 88 3.07 14.48 -4.37
N HIS A 89 2.83 13.30 -4.94
CA HIS A 89 2.23 13.10 -6.26
C HIS A 89 1.23 11.93 -6.23
N PRO A 90 -0.04 12.16 -5.84
CA PRO A 90 -1.06 11.11 -5.74
C PRO A 90 -1.22 10.29 -7.03
N GLU A 91 -0.92 10.88 -8.18
CA GLU A 91 -1.01 10.24 -9.48
C GLU A 91 -0.04 9.05 -9.66
N HIS A 92 0.93 8.81 -8.76
CA HIS A 92 1.76 7.60 -8.79
C HIS A 92 0.96 6.30 -8.72
N VAL A 93 -0.20 6.31 -8.06
CA VAL A 93 -1.06 5.13 -7.86
C VAL A 93 -2.37 5.25 -8.62
N LEU A 94 -2.39 6.04 -9.71
CA LEU A 94 -3.52 6.17 -10.61
C LEU A 94 -3.12 5.76 -12.03
N ASP A 95 -4.00 5.05 -12.73
CA ASP A 95 -3.84 4.81 -14.16
C ASP A 95 -4.24 6.04 -14.99
N ALA A 96 -4.04 5.97 -16.31
CA ALA A 96 -4.39 7.07 -17.22
C ALA A 96 -5.91 7.35 -17.29
N GLN A 97 -6.75 6.47 -16.76
CA GLN A 97 -8.20 6.62 -16.66
C GLN A 97 -8.63 7.12 -15.26
N GLY A 98 -7.71 7.26 -14.31
CA GLY A 98 -7.97 7.68 -12.94
C GLY A 98 -8.40 6.55 -12.01
N HIS A 99 -8.23 5.28 -12.40
CA HIS A 99 -8.47 4.16 -11.48
C HIS A 99 -7.28 3.94 -10.56
N PHE A 100 -7.57 3.47 -9.36
CA PHE A 100 -6.57 3.17 -8.35
C PHE A 100 -5.74 1.92 -8.73
N LEU A 101 -4.42 2.06 -8.69
CA LEU A 101 -3.45 1.00 -8.94
C LEU A 101 -2.81 0.53 -7.63
N LYS A 102 -2.85 -0.78 -7.39
CA LYS A 102 -2.10 -1.39 -6.29
C LYS A 102 -0.68 -1.68 -6.76
N LEU A 103 0.28 -0.93 -6.23
CA LEU A 103 1.71 -1.13 -6.54
C LEU A 103 2.33 -2.11 -5.55
N GLU A 104 3.08 -3.10 -6.04
CA GLU A 104 3.81 -4.06 -5.19
C GLU A 104 4.89 -3.39 -4.33
N ALA A 105 5.46 -2.27 -4.80
CA ALA A 105 6.42 -1.47 -4.04
C ALA A 105 5.79 -0.66 -2.90
N PHE A 106 4.46 -0.61 -2.81
CA PHE A 106 3.75 0.07 -1.75
C PHE A 106 3.71 -0.79 -0.48
N MET A 107 4.78 -0.70 0.33
CA MET A 107 4.92 -1.46 1.59
C MET A 107 5.18 -0.55 2.81
N PRO A 108 4.31 0.44 3.11
CA PRO A 108 4.51 1.32 4.26
C PRO A 108 4.44 0.58 5.62
N PHE A 109 3.87 -0.63 5.64
CA PHE A 109 3.76 -1.48 6.83
C PHE A 109 4.52 -2.80 6.70
N SER A 110 5.54 -2.84 5.84
CA SER A 110 6.32 -4.04 5.51
C SER A 110 5.48 -5.16 4.88
N ALA A 111 6.14 -6.24 4.47
CA ALA A 111 5.50 -7.47 4.00
C ALA A 111 5.47 -8.50 5.14
N VAL A 112 4.33 -9.16 5.35
CA VAL A 112 4.24 -10.26 6.34
C VAL A 112 4.91 -11.50 5.77
N GLY A 113 6.19 -11.69 6.10
CA GLY A 113 6.93 -12.92 5.85
C GLY A 113 6.74 -13.93 6.99
N GLY A 114 5.68 -14.74 6.92
CA GLY A 114 5.50 -15.92 7.77
C GLY A 114 4.29 -15.88 8.72
N GLY A 115 3.24 -16.63 8.37
CA GLY A 115 2.35 -17.27 9.34
C GLY A 115 1.35 -16.41 10.11
N ALA A 116 0.77 -15.37 9.52
CA ALA A 116 -0.49 -14.80 10.03
C ALA A 116 -1.35 -14.28 8.88
N HIS A 117 -2.45 -14.99 8.62
CA HIS A 117 -3.53 -14.56 7.74
C HIS A 117 -4.23 -13.36 8.39
N LEU A 118 -3.82 -12.15 8.01
CA LEU A 118 -4.62 -10.95 8.27
C LEU A 118 -5.56 -10.74 7.08
N ASN A 119 -6.83 -10.89 7.43
CA ASN A 119 -8.00 -11.01 6.59
C ASN A 119 -8.13 -9.86 5.57
N SER A 120 -8.10 -10.19 4.28
CA SER A 120 -8.71 -9.41 3.20
C SER A 120 -9.50 -10.34 2.27
N ARG A 121 -10.36 -11.18 2.83
CA ARG A 121 -11.45 -11.81 2.06
C ARG A 121 -12.60 -10.81 1.94
N GLY A 122 -12.55 -9.98 0.90
CA GLY A 122 -13.73 -9.33 0.35
C GLY A 122 -14.57 -10.38 -0.38
N ASN A 123 -15.83 -10.52 0.04
CA ASN A 123 -16.84 -11.42 -0.52
C ASN A 123 -17.03 -11.21 -2.02
N GLY A 124 -16.63 -12.20 -2.83
CA GLY A 124 -17.24 -12.46 -4.13
C GLY A 124 -18.46 -13.35 -3.92
N VAL A 125 -19.65 -12.76 -3.96
CA VAL A 125 -20.90 -13.51 -4.11
C VAL A 125 -20.98 -13.88 -5.59
N ASP A 126 -20.66 -15.13 -5.93
CA ASP A 126 -21.03 -15.69 -7.23
C ASP A 126 -22.30 -16.52 -7.06
N SER A 127 -23.43 -15.90 -7.41
CA SER A 127 -24.69 -16.58 -7.67
C SER A 127 -24.59 -17.25 -9.04
N GLY A 128 -24.48 -18.58 -9.08
CA GLY A 128 -24.41 -19.30 -10.34
C GLY A 128 -24.69 -20.79 -10.21
N SER A 129 -25.98 -21.14 -10.26
CA SER A 129 -26.59 -22.44 -10.54
C SER A 129 -25.69 -23.54 -11.18
N LYS A 130 -25.78 -24.77 -10.65
CA LYS A 130 -26.40 -25.92 -11.34
C LYS A 130 -26.44 -27.14 -10.43
N LEU A 131 -27.47 -27.95 -10.68
CA LEU A 131 -27.79 -29.26 -10.09
C LEU A 131 -26.59 -30.22 -10.06
#